data_AF-A0A9D5JE42-F1
#
_entry.id   AF-A0A9D5JE42-F1
#
_cell.length_a   1.000
_cell.length_b   1.000
_cell.length_c   1.000
_cell.angle_alpha   90.00
_cell.angle_beta   90.00
_cell.angle_gamma   90.00
#
_symmetry.space_group_name_H-M   'P 1'
#
loop_
_entity.id
_entity.type
_entity.pdbx_description
1 polymer ?
#
loop_
_entity_poly.entity_id
_entity_poly.type
_entity_poly.pdbx_seq_one_letter_code
_entity_poly.pdbx_strand_id
1 'polypeptide(L)'
;MISLDSAHRAVHYPGDRRFRVWISRSTLIVLIALVVVPFALAWVQGAVFGLPSIAPSPASHEGAVSGPHGFPTWIRWSHFFNFFFLFMLIRSGLSILMDHPRLYFNDHCTPGTEWIRFTPLKVPKDRIWTAKDDARYISPIVALPGYRHTVGVARSWHFINVYGFVLTGVFFVGGLLTSDQWLRLIPTSPTVFVQAWNTFVHYANFRFPPEPNGFYGYNALQQLAYFATVFLMAPLSILAGMAMSPALVNRFPAYARLFGGRQSARSIHFLLLVGFIGFIVAHVTLVVLTGFARNMNHIVLGTDDMRSMGMILGFVGIAILVLSWVAAHYVSWFFPRALQHAQKAISLPLKLITLDRLIPSEHYTKDQISPHFWPNGKMPQREDWKQLEAGDFKDYKLKVSGLIENPVELSIADMRKLGSEDSITMHHCIQGWSGIAQWGGLSMSKLIEHVKPKPYAKVVAFYSFGEGLYGGAYYDTQDIYNARKPECLLAFEMNGQPLPAIYGAPLRLRVENQLGYKMVKWIERIEFIESEKPLGKGEGGKNEDDEYFDLLPNI
;
A
#
# COMPACT_ATOMS: atom_id res chain seq x y z
N MET A 1 29.50 3.31 -1.59
CA MET A 1 28.55 2.19 -1.43
C MET A 1 28.71 1.67 -0.02
N ILE A 2 27.64 1.63 0.78
CA ILE A 2 27.69 0.96 2.09
C ILE A 2 27.96 -0.53 1.83
N SER A 3 28.99 -1.09 2.48
CA SER A 3 29.28 -2.52 2.40
C SER A 3 28.23 -3.27 3.20
N LEU A 4 27.22 -3.81 2.52
CA LEU A 4 26.33 -4.80 3.10
C LEU A 4 27.12 -6.09 3.31
N ASP A 5 26.95 -6.74 4.46
CA ASP A 5 27.46 -8.10 4.65
C ASP A 5 26.83 -9.08 3.65
N SER A 6 27.34 -10.30 3.59
CA SER A 6 26.86 -11.31 2.62
C SER A 6 25.36 -11.61 2.76
N ALA A 7 24.83 -11.62 3.99
CA ALA A 7 23.42 -11.87 4.26
C ALA A 7 22.54 -10.73 3.74
N HIS A 8 22.89 -9.48 4.06
CA HIS A 8 22.21 -8.30 3.55
C HIS A 8 22.33 -8.17 2.03
N ARG A 9 23.49 -8.50 1.44
CA ARG A 9 23.64 -8.54 -0.03
C ARG A 9 22.73 -9.57 -0.66
N ALA A 10 22.65 -10.79 -0.12
CA ALA A 10 21.77 -11.82 -0.67
C ALA A 10 20.28 -11.40 -0.67
N VAL A 11 19.85 -10.68 0.37
CA VAL A 11 18.47 -10.17 0.50
C VAL A 11 18.21 -8.98 -0.44
N HIS A 12 19.14 -8.03 -0.52
CA HIS A 12 18.94 -6.79 -1.29
C HIS A 12 19.39 -6.91 -2.76
N TYR A 13 20.14 -7.96 -3.11
CA TYR A 13 20.74 -8.19 -4.43
C TYR A 13 20.61 -9.65 -4.90
N PRO A 14 19.39 -10.18 -5.05
CA PRO A 14 19.23 -11.48 -5.67
C PRO A 14 19.80 -11.45 -7.09
N GLY A 15 20.53 -12.50 -7.48
CA GLY A 15 21.27 -12.57 -8.76
C GLY A 15 20.39 -12.55 -10.02
N ASP A 16 19.11 -12.92 -9.92
CA ASP A 16 18.15 -12.89 -11.04
C ASP A 16 17.25 -11.64 -10.98
N ARG A 17 17.79 -10.52 -11.50
CA ARG A 17 17.11 -9.22 -11.57
C ARG A 17 16.33 -9.01 -12.88
N ARG A 18 15.74 -10.05 -13.45
CA ARG A 18 14.91 -9.88 -14.66
C ARG A 18 13.58 -9.24 -14.27
N PHE A 19 13.44 -7.93 -14.49
CA PHE A 19 12.12 -7.29 -14.51
C PHE A 19 11.41 -7.68 -15.80
N ARG A 20 10.25 -8.32 -15.68
CA ARG A 20 9.39 -8.62 -16.84
C ARG A 20 7.94 -8.41 -16.44
N VAL A 21 7.25 -7.58 -17.21
CA VAL A 21 5.81 -7.44 -17.10
C VAL A 21 5.16 -8.58 -17.88
N TRP A 22 4.27 -9.30 -17.21
CA TRP A 22 3.36 -10.24 -17.83
C TRP A 22 1.94 -9.87 -17.44
N ILE A 23 1.04 -9.80 -18.41
CA ILE A 23 -0.39 -9.52 -18.24
C ILE A 23 -1.14 -10.75 -18.78
N SER A 24 -2.21 -11.14 -18.09
CA SER A 24 -3.09 -12.22 -18.57
C SER A 24 -3.65 -11.88 -19.96
N ARG A 25 -3.87 -12.90 -20.80
CA ARG A 25 -4.34 -12.68 -22.18
C ARG A 25 -5.70 -11.96 -22.21
N SER A 26 -6.64 -12.37 -21.37
CA SER A 26 -7.97 -11.76 -21.28
C SER A 26 -7.88 -10.29 -20.85
N THR A 27 -7.10 -9.99 -19.82
CA THR A 27 -6.91 -8.60 -19.37
C THR A 27 -6.21 -7.77 -20.43
N LEU A 28 -5.20 -8.31 -21.11
CA LEU A 28 -4.50 -7.59 -22.18
C LEU A 28 -5.44 -7.23 -23.34
N ILE A 29 -6.32 -8.14 -23.75
CA ILE A 29 -7.33 -7.88 -24.79
C ILE A 29 -8.25 -6.73 -24.36
N VAL A 30 -8.75 -6.74 -23.12
CA VAL A 30 -9.61 -5.67 -22.60
C VAL A 30 -8.86 -4.33 -22.57
N LEU A 31 -7.63 -4.30 -22.07
CA LEU A 31 -6.82 -3.08 -22.01
C LEU A 31 -6.51 -2.53 -23.41
N ILE A 32 -6.18 -3.39 -24.36
CA ILE A 32 -5.97 -2.98 -25.76
C ILE A 32 -7.26 -2.43 -26.35
N ALA A 33 -8.40 -3.10 -26.13
CA ALA A 33 -9.69 -2.64 -26.65
C ALA A 33 -10.08 -1.26 -26.10
N LEU A 34 -9.88 -1.01 -24.80
CA LEU A 34 -10.15 0.28 -24.16
C LEU A 34 -9.36 1.45 -24.77
N VAL A 35 -8.19 1.18 -25.34
CA VAL A 35 -7.37 2.19 -26.02
C VAL A 35 -7.66 2.24 -27.51
N VAL A 36 -7.67 1.10 -28.20
CA VAL A 36 -7.77 1.04 -29.66
C VAL A 36 -9.16 1.43 -30.16
N VAL A 37 -10.24 1.04 -29.46
CA VAL A 37 -11.61 1.30 -29.93
C VAL A 37 -11.91 2.81 -30.03
N PRO A 38 -11.63 3.65 -29.00
CA PRO A 38 -11.80 5.10 -29.13
C PRO A 38 -11.03 5.71 -30.30
N PHE A 39 -9.78 5.31 -30.51
CA PHE A 39 -8.96 5.81 -31.63
C PHE A 39 -9.50 5.36 -32.99
N ALA A 40 -9.92 4.10 -33.12
CA ALA A 40 -10.52 3.59 -34.34
C ALA A 40 -11.81 4.34 -34.68
N LEU A 41 -12.68 4.57 -33.69
CA LEU A 41 -13.90 5.37 -33.86
C LEU A 41 -13.59 6.82 -34.24
N ALA A 42 -12.54 7.42 -33.67
CA ALA A 42 -12.12 8.78 -34.02
C ALA A 42 -11.55 8.87 -35.45
N TRP A 43 -10.85 7.85 -35.93
CA TRP A 43 -10.40 7.79 -37.32
C TRP A 43 -11.54 7.54 -38.30
N VAL A 44 -12.51 6.69 -37.94
CA VAL A 44 -13.75 6.53 -38.73
C VAL A 44 -14.50 7.86 -38.81
N GLN A 45 -14.62 8.59 -37.70
CA GLN A 45 -15.20 9.94 -37.69
C GLN A 45 -14.48 10.85 -38.67
N GLY A 46 -13.14 10.96 -38.57
CA GLY A 46 -12.34 11.81 -39.45
C GLY A 46 -12.42 11.43 -40.93
N ALA A 47 -12.44 10.14 -41.24
CA ALA A 47 -12.43 9.63 -42.61
C ALA A 47 -13.81 9.69 -43.31
N VAL A 48 -14.88 9.38 -42.57
CA VAL A 48 -16.24 9.27 -43.14
C VAL A 48 -17.02 10.57 -43.03
N PHE A 49 -16.90 11.28 -41.91
CA PHE A 49 -17.70 12.47 -41.59
C PHE A 49 -16.88 13.76 -41.53
N GLY A 50 -15.56 13.67 -41.70
CA GLY A 50 -14.65 14.80 -41.54
C GLY A 50 -14.39 15.15 -40.07
N LEU A 51 -13.56 16.17 -39.86
CA LEU A 51 -13.23 16.66 -38.52
C LEU A 51 -14.43 17.41 -37.93
N PRO A 52 -14.87 17.06 -36.70
CA PRO A 52 -16.00 17.72 -36.07
C PRO A 52 -15.65 19.16 -35.70
N SER A 53 -16.63 20.06 -35.73
CA SER A 53 -16.46 21.44 -35.29
C SER A 53 -16.19 21.51 -33.78
N ILE A 54 -15.23 22.34 -33.38
CA ILE A 54 -14.95 22.63 -31.97
C ILE A 54 -15.68 23.92 -31.62
N ALA A 55 -16.60 23.83 -30.65
CA ALA A 55 -17.27 25.02 -30.12
C ALA A 55 -16.26 25.90 -29.35
N PRO A 56 -16.36 27.23 -29.45
CA PRO A 56 -15.59 28.13 -28.58
C PRO A 56 -15.87 27.81 -27.11
N SER A 57 -14.84 27.78 -26.27
CA SER A 57 -15.02 27.58 -24.82
C SER A 57 -15.78 28.79 -24.23
N PRO A 58 -16.75 28.61 -23.32
CA PRO A 58 -17.45 29.74 -22.69
C PRO A 58 -16.50 30.75 -22.01
N ALA A 59 -15.35 30.27 -21.53
CA ALA A 59 -14.29 31.09 -20.92
C ALA A 59 -13.41 31.83 -21.94
N SER A 60 -13.58 31.59 -23.24
CA SER A 60 -12.81 32.25 -24.31
C SER A 60 -13.37 33.63 -24.70
N HIS A 61 -14.48 34.07 -24.10
CA HIS A 61 -14.92 35.46 -24.21
C HIS A 61 -14.02 36.35 -23.34
N GLU A 62 -12.97 36.91 -23.96
CA GLU A 62 -12.20 38.01 -23.39
C GLU A 62 -13.18 39.07 -22.84
N GLY A 63 -13.22 39.25 -21.51
CA GLY A 63 -14.09 40.22 -20.84
C GLY A 63 -15.37 39.68 -20.19
N ALA A 64 -15.59 38.36 -20.11
CA ALA A 64 -16.68 37.82 -19.27
C ALA A 64 -16.43 38.15 -17.79
N VAL A 65 -17.26 39.04 -17.23
CA VAL A 65 -17.18 39.59 -15.85
C VAL A 65 -17.43 38.53 -14.76
N SER A 66 -17.92 37.34 -15.14
CA SER A 66 -18.50 36.35 -14.21
C SER A 66 -17.76 35.01 -14.16
N GLY A 67 -16.46 34.96 -14.50
CA GLY A 67 -15.66 33.73 -14.53
C GLY A 67 -14.36 33.84 -13.73
N PRO A 68 -13.73 32.69 -13.38
CA PRO A 68 -12.50 32.70 -12.61
C PRO A 68 -11.37 33.43 -13.32
N HIS A 69 -10.79 34.44 -12.67
CA HIS A 69 -9.67 35.22 -13.20
C HIS A 69 -8.35 34.74 -12.60
N GLY A 70 -7.49 34.16 -13.43
CA GLY A 70 -6.17 33.66 -13.05
C GLY A 70 -6.18 32.52 -12.02
N PHE A 71 -5.00 32.24 -11.46
CA PHE A 71 -4.79 31.17 -10.49
C PHE A 71 -4.40 31.74 -9.12
N PRO A 72 -5.33 31.75 -8.15
CA PRO A 72 -5.05 32.15 -6.78
C PRO A 72 -3.83 31.43 -6.19
N THR A 73 -3.12 32.12 -5.30
CA THR A 73 -1.90 31.60 -4.66
C THR A 73 -2.13 30.24 -4.00
N TRP A 74 -3.29 30.02 -3.38
CA TRP A 74 -3.62 28.75 -2.74
C TRP A 74 -3.74 27.57 -3.73
N ILE A 75 -4.23 27.81 -4.96
CA ILE A 75 -4.25 26.80 -6.03
C ILE A 75 -2.84 26.44 -6.46
N ARG A 76 -2.00 27.47 -6.67
CA ARG A 76 -0.62 27.29 -7.16
C ARG A 76 0.24 26.49 -6.17
N TRP A 77 0.14 26.83 -4.89
CA TRP A 77 0.82 26.06 -3.84
C TRP A 77 0.26 24.65 -3.70
N SER A 78 -1.06 24.48 -3.71
CA SER A 78 -1.68 23.15 -3.64
C SER A 78 -1.25 22.27 -4.82
N HIS A 79 -1.14 22.84 -6.01
CA HIS A 79 -0.63 22.15 -7.19
C HIS A 79 0.82 21.69 -6.99
N PHE A 80 1.71 22.55 -6.49
CA PHE A 80 3.09 22.17 -6.20
C PHE A 80 3.20 21.07 -5.12
N PHE A 81 2.48 21.23 -4.01
CA PHE A 81 2.48 20.22 -2.95
C PHE A 81 1.89 18.89 -3.43
N ASN A 82 0.81 18.92 -4.20
CA ASN A 82 0.22 17.73 -4.80
C ASN A 82 1.21 17.04 -5.74
N PHE A 83 1.90 17.79 -6.62
CA PHE A 83 2.98 17.28 -7.46
C PHE A 83 4.08 16.62 -6.63
N PHE A 84 4.53 17.28 -5.56
CA PHE A 84 5.55 16.73 -4.66
C PHE A 84 5.11 15.40 -4.02
N PHE A 85 3.95 15.38 -3.37
CA PHE A 85 3.45 14.20 -2.65
C PHE A 85 3.14 13.06 -3.60
N LEU A 86 2.51 13.33 -4.76
CA LEU A 86 2.15 12.31 -5.73
C LEU A 86 3.39 11.58 -6.27
N PHE A 87 4.49 12.29 -6.57
CA PHE A 87 5.73 11.63 -6.99
C PHE A 87 6.34 10.79 -5.88
N MET A 88 6.34 11.25 -4.63
CA MET A 88 6.80 10.44 -3.49
C MET A 88 5.94 9.19 -3.28
N LEU A 89 4.63 9.30 -3.44
CA LEU A 89 3.67 8.19 -3.34
C LEU A 89 3.86 7.16 -4.47
N ILE A 90 4.03 7.61 -5.71
CA ILE A 90 4.30 6.72 -6.85
C ILE A 90 5.60 5.93 -6.59
N ARG A 91 6.68 6.61 -6.22
CA ARG A 91 8.00 5.98 -6.02
C ARG A 91 8.00 4.98 -4.86
N SER A 92 7.37 5.33 -3.74
CA SER A 92 7.25 4.45 -2.57
C SER A 92 6.28 3.29 -2.83
N GLY A 93 5.14 3.55 -3.47
CA GLY A 93 4.14 2.54 -3.84
C GLY A 93 4.69 1.48 -4.79
N LEU A 94 5.50 1.87 -5.77
CA LEU A 94 6.22 0.93 -6.63
C LEU A 94 7.19 0.04 -5.85
N SER A 95 7.88 0.57 -4.85
CA SER A 95 8.75 -0.25 -3.98
C SER A 95 7.95 -1.23 -3.13
N ILE A 96 6.78 -0.85 -2.62
CA ILE A 96 5.88 -1.74 -1.87
C ILE A 96 5.35 -2.86 -2.78
N LEU A 97 4.96 -2.52 -4.02
CA LEU A 97 4.46 -3.49 -5.00
C LEU A 97 5.48 -4.60 -5.26
N MET A 98 6.78 -4.28 -5.26
CA MET A 98 7.81 -5.26 -5.58
C MET A 98 8.04 -6.32 -4.49
N ASP A 99 7.55 -6.14 -3.27
CA ASP A 99 7.67 -7.15 -2.21
C ASP A 99 6.66 -8.31 -2.41
N HIS A 100 5.57 -8.06 -3.15
CA HIS A 100 4.72 -9.10 -3.74
C HIS A 100 4.32 -8.65 -5.17
N PRO A 101 5.16 -8.92 -6.19
CA PRO A 101 5.09 -8.33 -7.53
C PRO A 101 3.99 -8.94 -8.40
N ARG A 102 2.82 -9.22 -7.82
CA ARG A 102 1.64 -9.85 -8.43
C ARG A 102 0.39 -9.15 -7.93
N LEU A 103 -0.59 -8.97 -8.83
CA LEU A 103 -1.87 -8.35 -8.52
C LEU A 103 -3.01 -9.27 -8.98
N TYR A 104 -4.10 -9.28 -8.19
CA TYR A 104 -5.22 -10.21 -8.34
C TYR A 104 -6.54 -9.45 -8.24
N PHE A 105 -7.59 -10.01 -8.83
CA PHE A 105 -8.99 -9.59 -8.60
C PHE A 105 -9.75 -10.58 -7.71
N ASN A 106 -9.02 -11.36 -6.91
CA ASN A 106 -9.53 -12.30 -5.91
C ASN A 106 -8.61 -12.30 -4.68
N ASP A 107 -9.14 -12.64 -3.51
CA ASP A 107 -8.40 -12.53 -2.25
C ASP A 107 -7.45 -13.69 -1.94
N HIS A 108 -7.41 -14.72 -2.79
CA HIS A 108 -6.70 -15.96 -2.50
C HIS A 108 -5.21 -15.92 -2.83
N CYS A 109 -4.76 -14.97 -3.66
CA CYS A 109 -3.38 -14.85 -4.12
C CYS A 109 -2.78 -16.17 -4.64
N THR A 110 -3.60 -17.04 -5.24
CA THR A 110 -3.13 -18.35 -5.71
C THR A 110 -2.21 -18.16 -6.92
N PRO A 111 -0.98 -18.70 -6.92
CA PRO A 111 -0.06 -18.57 -8.04
C PRO A 111 -0.69 -19.04 -9.35
N GLY A 112 -0.62 -18.20 -10.38
CA GLY A 112 -1.25 -18.42 -11.68
C GLY A 112 -2.62 -17.75 -11.85
N THR A 113 -3.19 -17.18 -10.79
CA THR A 113 -4.46 -16.42 -10.85
C THR A 113 -4.25 -14.91 -10.94
N GLU A 114 -3.01 -14.43 -10.92
CA GLU A 114 -2.69 -13.01 -11.11
C GLU A 114 -3.13 -12.49 -12.48
N TRP A 115 -3.65 -11.27 -12.55
CA TRP A 115 -3.94 -10.62 -13.84
C TRP A 115 -2.71 -9.90 -14.41
N ILE A 116 -1.78 -9.50 -13.54
CA ILE A 116 -0.49 -8.91 -13.90
C ILE A 116 0.58 -9.34 -12.88
N ARG A 117 1.81 -9.52 -13.37
CA ARG A 117 3.00 -9.67 -12.53
C ARG A 117 4.21 -8.98 -13.12
N PHE A 118 5.12 -8.59 -12.24
CA PHE A 118 6.37 -7.88 -12.55
C PHE A 118 7.60 -8.78 -12.36
N THR A 119 7.39 -10.10 -12.47
CA THR A 119 8.40 -11.12 -12.31
C THR A 119 8.26 -12.17 -13.42
N PRO A 120 9.37 -12.61 -14.04
CA PRO A 120 9.35 -13.72 -15.01
C PRO A 120 9.22 -15.07 -14.31
N LEU A 121 9.46 -15.13 -12.99
CA LEU A 121 9.48 -16.39 -12.25
C LEU A 121 8.06 -16.90 -12.02
N LYS A 122 7.88 -18.18 -12.33
CA LYS A 122 6.73 -18.96 -11.87
C LYS A 122 7.09 -19.54 -10.50
N VAL A 123 6.10 -19.61 -9.61
CA VAL A 123 6.29 -20.23 -8.29
C VAL A 123 6.63 -21.71 -8.49
N PRO A 124 7.81 -22.18 -8.04
CA PRO A 124 8.20 -23.58 -8.17
C PRO A 124 7.29 -24.47 -7.30
N LYS A 125 7.12 -25.73 -7.72
CA LYS A 125 6.27 -26.73 -7.04
C LYS A 125 7.10 -27.83 -6.36
N ASP A 126 8.38 -27.90 -6.68
CA ASP A 126 9.35 -28.93 -6.28
C ASP A 126 10.11 -28.56 -5.00
N ARG A 127 9.97 -27.33 -4.49
CA ARG A 127 10.62 -26.86 -3.27
C ARG A 127 9.75 -25.83 -2.55
N ILE A 128 10.08 -25.59 -1.28
CA ILE A 128 9.49 -24.48 -0.53
C ILE A 128 9.84 -23.16 -1.22
N TRP A 129 8.81 -22.36 -1.48
CA TRP A 129 8.93 -21.01 -2.04
C TRP A 129 8.14 -20.04 -1.19
N THR A 130 8.86 -19.21 -0.44
CA THR A 130 8.25 -18.25 0.47
C THR A 130 7.83 -16.98 -0.26
N ALA A 131 6.95 -16.21 0.37
CA ALA A 131 6.58 -14.89 -0.13
C ALA A 131 7.78 -13.94 -0.27
N LYS A 132 8.83 -14.08 0.57
CA LYS A 132 10.07 -13.32 0.43
C LYS A 132 10.89 -13.72 -0.80
N ASP A 133 10.87 -15.00 -1.20
CA ASP A 133 11.53 -15.46 -2.43
C ASP A 133 10.90 -14.85 -3.69
N ASP A 134 9.63 -14.45 -3.62
CA ASP A 134 8.92 -13.79 -4.72
C ASP A 134 9.19 -12.28 -4.82
N ALA A 135 9.77 -11.65 -3.78
CA ALA A 135 10.09 -10.23 -3.78
C ALA A 135 11.13 -9.86 -4.84
N ARG A 136 11.02 -8.66 -5.43
CA ARG A 136 11.87 -8.21 -6.54
C ARG A 136 12.54 -6.89 -6.23
N TYR A 137 13.69 -6.71 -6.87
CA TYR A 137 14.39 -5.44 -6.87
C TYR A 137 13.76 -4.47 -7.87
N ILE A 138 13.76 -3.19 -7.53
CA ILE A 138 13.46 -2.08 -8.44
C ILE A 138 14.48 -0.96 -8.28
N SER A 139 14.83 -0.33 -9.40
CA SER A 139 15.87 0.69 -9.44
C SER A 139 15.56 1.89 -8.54
N PRO A 140 16.55 2.43 -7.79
CA PRO A 140 16.39 3.68 -7.04
C PRO A 140 16.14 4.89 -7.95
N ILE A 141 16.36 4.76 -9.26
CA ILE A 141 15.96 5.81 -10.22
C ILE A 141 14.43 5.94 -10.25
N VAL A 142 13.70 4.84 -10.13
CA VAL A 142 12.24 4.78 -10.31
C VAL A 142 11.47 4.66 -8.99
N ALA A 143 12.06 4.03 -7.98
CA ALA A 143 11.38 3.74 -6.71
C ALA A 143 12.13 4.31 -5.50
N LEU A 144 11.47 4.34 -4.35
CA LEU A 144 12.01 4.79 -3.06
C LEU A 144 11.69 3.74 -1.98
N PRO A 145 12.65 3.23 -1.21
CA PRO A 145 14.09 3.56 -1.19
C PRO A 145 14.91 2.87 -2.30
N GLY A 146 14.25 2.10 -3.17
CA GLY A 146 14.89 1.38 -4.27
C GLY A 146 15.71 0.19 -3.78
N TYR A 147 17.03 0.33 -3.78
CA TYR A 147 17.97 -0.79 -3.67
C TYR A 147 18.18 -1.33 -2.26
N ARG A 148 17.94 -0.52 -1.23
CA ARG A 148 17.71 -1.03 0.12
C ARG A 148 16.26 -1.51 0.18
N HIS A 149 15.96 -2.68 -0.41
CA HIS A 149 14.60 -3.21 -0.51
C HIS A 149 14.08 -3.67 0.86
N THR A 150 13.67 -2.71 1.71
CA THR A 150 12.96 -2.94 2.96
C THR A 150 11.55 -2.37 2.81
N VAL A 151 10.54 -3.24 2.91
CA VAL A 151 9.14 -2.82 2.77
C VAL A 151 8.73 -1.84 3.88
N GLY A 152 9.35 -1.93 5.07
CA GLY A 152 9.15 -0.98 6.18
C GLY A 152 9.48 0.46 5.79
N VAL A 153 10.68 0.71 5.27
CA VAL A 153 11.12 2.05 4.84
C VAL A 153 10.27 2.59 3.69
N ALA A 154 9.92 1.74 2.72
CA ALA A 154 9.03 2.13 1.63
C ALA A 154 7.65 2.56 2.16
N ARG A 155 7.09 1.80 3.09
CA ARG A 155 5.83 2.13 3.78
C ARG A 155 5.94 3.40 4.60
N SER A 156 7.05 3.64 5.31
CA SER A 156 7.23 4.87 6.08
C SER A 156 7.14 6.10 5.18
N TRP A 157 7.83 6.09 4.03
CA TRP A 157 7.70 7.17 3.05
C TRP A 157 6.28 7.26 2.50
N HIS A 158 5.66 6.14 2.17
CA HIS A 158 4.31 6.14 1.63
C HIS A 158 3.33 6.82 2.59
N PHE A 159 3.24 6.35 3.84
CA PHE A 159 2.26 6.86 4.80
C PHE A 159 2.52 8.29 5.25
N ILE A 160 3.79 8.72 5.41
CA ILE A 160 4.09 10.14 5.68
C ILE A 160 3.53 11.03 4.57
N ASN A 161 3.71 10.64 3.30
CA ASN A 161 3.26 11.43 2.16
C ASN A 161 1.73 11.32 1.94
N VAL A 162 1.07 10.24 2.39
CA VAL A 162 -0.40 10.12 2.36
C VAL A 162 -1.03 11.26 3.17
N TYR A 163 -0.54 11.55 4.38
CA TYR A 163 -1.09 12.66 5.18
C TYR A 163 -0.96 14.01 4.47
N GLY A 164 0.21 14.28 3.88
CA GLY A 164 0.44 15.50 3.10
C GLY A 164 -0.47 15.61 1.88
N PHE A 165 -0.64 14.50 1.14
CA PHE A 165 -1.52 14.43 -0.02
C PHE A 165 -2.99 14.66 0.35
N VAL A 166 -3.48 14.00 1.40
CA VAL A 166 -4.86 14.15 1.88
C VAL A 166 -5.12 15.57 2.39
N LEU A 167 -4.22 16.14 3.19
CA LEU A 167 -4.36 17.51 3.69
C LEU A 167 -4.35 18.54 2.55
N THR A 168 -3.45 18.37 1.57
CA THR A 168 -3.42 19.21 0.36
C THR A 168 -4.72 19.09 -0.42
N GLY A 169 -5.24 17.88 -0.58
CA GLY A 169 -6.51 17.63 -1.26
C GLY A 169 -7.71 18.25 -0.55
N VAL A 170 -7.81 18.11 0.78
CA VAL A 170 -8.87 18.72 1.59
C VAL A 170 -8.82 20.24 1.50
N PHE A 171 -7.63 20.83 1.61
CA PHE A 171 -7.44 22.27 1.47
C PHE A 171 -7.82 22.74 0.05
N PHE A 172 -7.37 22.03 -0.97
CA PHE A 172 -7.67 22.35 -2.37
C PHE A 172 -9.17 22.26 -2.68
N VAL A 173 -9.82 21.14 -2.34
CA VAL A 173 -11.26 20.95 -2.57
C VAL A 173 -12.07 21.93 -1.73
N GLY A 174 -11.69 22.18 -0.47
CA GLY A 174 -12.33 23.19 0.38
C GLY A 174 -12.25 24.59 -0.23
N GLY A 175 -11.09 24.98 -0.77
CA GLY A 175 -10.92 26.26 -1.48
C GLY A 175 -11.72 26.33 -2.79
N LEU A 176 -11.88 25.22 -3.51
CA LEU A 176 -12.74 25.17 -4.70
C LEU A 176 -14.20 25.39 -4.35
N LEU A 177 -14.70 24.81 -3.27
CA LEU A 177 -16.10 24.95 -2.84
C LEU A 177 -16.45 26.36 -2.36
N THR A 178 -15.46 27.17 -1.99
CA THR A 178 -15.64 28.54 -1.48
C THR A 178 -15.23 29.63 -2.47
N SER A 179 -14.85 29.26 -3.70
CA SER A 179 -14.45 30.20 -4.74
C SER A 179 -15.14 29.88 -6.08
N ASP A 180 -15.00 30.74 -7.07
CA ASP A 180 -15.47 30.51 -8.44
C ASP A 180 -14.59 29.53 -9.24
N GLN A 181 -13.47 29.08 -8.65
CA GLN A 181 -12.48 28.25 -9.34
C GLN A 181 -12.99 26.84 -9.68
N TRP A 182 -14.03 26.36 -8.98
CA TRP A 182 -14.65 25.07 -9.30
C TRP A 182 -15.25 25.03 -10.72
N LEU A 183 -15.66 26.18 -11.27
CA LEU A 183 -16.24 26.30 -12.61
C LEU A 183 -15.26 25.84 -13.71
N ARG A 184 -13.94 25.87 -13.43
CA ARG A 184 -12.92 25.36 -14.36
C ARG A 184 -12.94 23.84 -14.46
N LEU A 185 -13.30 23.15 -13.37
CA LEU A 185 -13.08 21.72 -13.20
C LEU A 185 -14.37 20.92 -13.30
N ILE A 186 -15.47 21.40 -12.73
CA ILE A 186 -16.73 20.64 -12.65
C ILE A 186 -17.57 20.96 -13.89
N PRO A 187 -17.87 19.97 -14.74
CA PRO A 187 -18.76 20.19 -15.87
C PRO A 187 -20.18 20.55 -15.40
N THR A 188 -20.74 21.61 -15.97
CA THR A 188 -22.10 22.09 -15.66
C THR A 188 -23.13 21.76 -16.75
N SER A 189 -22.69 21.18 -17.87
CA SER A 189 -23.55 20.82 -19.00
C SER A 189 -23.20 19.43 -19.56
N PRO A 190 -24.20 18.60 -19.93
CA PRO A 190 -23.96 17.32 -20.62
C PRO A 190 -23.26 17.46 -21.98
N THR A 191 -23.30 18.65 -22.61
CA THR A 191 -22.64 18.90 -23.89
C THR A 191 -21.11 18.73 -23.82
N VAL A 192 -20.53 18.77 -22.61
CA VAL A 192 -19.10 18.52 -22.37
C VAL A 192 -18.63 17.20 -22.97
N PHE A 193 -19.45 16.14 -22.96
CA PHE A 193 -19.04 14.83 -23.48
C PHE A 193 -18.90 14.85 -25.00
N VAL A 194 -19.84 15.50 -25.70
CA VAL A 194 -19.80 15.66 -27.15
C VAL A 194 -18.63 16.56 -27.55
N GLN A 195 -18.44 17.68 -26.84
CA GLN A 195 -17.33 18.58 -27.11
C GLN A 195 -15.97 17.94 -26.82
N ALA A 196 -15.84 17.16 -25.75
CA ALA A 196 -14.63 16.41 -25.44
C ALA A 196 -14.32 15.37 -26.51
N TRP A 197 -15.35 14.66 -27.00
CA TRP A 197 -15.21 13.75 -28.15
C TRP A 197 -14.72 14.50 -29.39
N ASN A 198 -15.31 15.66 -29.71
CA ASN A 198 -14.87 16.46 -30.85
C ASN A 198 -13.40 16.83 -30.72
N THR A 199 -12.96 17.37 -29.58
CA THR A 199 -11.54 17.68 -29.31
C THR A 199 -10.65 16.43 -29.41
N PHE A 200 -11.10 15.29 -28.87
CA PHE A 200 -10.36 14.03 -28.94
C PHE A 200 -10.15 13.56 -30.39
N VAL A 201 -11.16 13.69 -31.26
CA VAL A 201 -11.07 13.32 -32.68
C VAL A 201 -9.97 14.10 -33.39
N HIS A 202 -9.81 15.40 -33.11
CA HIS A 202 -8.71 16.19 -33.65
C HIS A 202 -7.34 15.63 -33.23
N TYR A 203 -7.15 15.42 -31.92
CA TYR A 203 -5.90 14.84 -31.39
C TYR A 203 -5.61 13.46 -31.97
N ALA A 204 -6.60 12.57 -32.04
CA ALA A 204 -6.46 11.22 -32.58
C ALA A 204 -6.08 11.23 -34.08
N ASN A 205 -6.50 12.24 -34.83
CA ASN A 205 -6.14 12.43 -36.25
C ASN A 205 -4.87 13.29 -36.44
N PHE A 206 -4.07 13.50 -35.38
CA PHE A 206 -2.84 14.31 -35.43
C PHE A 206 -3.09 15.73 -35.95
N ARG A 207 -4.24 16.30 -35.60
CA ARG A 207 -4.59 17.70 -35.87
C ARG A 207 -4.66 18.42 -34.54
N PHE A 208 -3.89 19.49 -34.42
CA PHE A 208 -3.90 20.28 -33.20
C PHE A 208 -5.16 21.13 -33.16
N PRO A 209 -6.08 20.90 -32.20
CA PRO A 209 -7.29 21.71 -32.10
C PRO A 209 -6.95 23.14 -31.65
N PRO A 210 -7.81 24.14 -31.93
CA PRO A 210 -7.71 25.44 -31.28
C PRO A 210 -7.82 25.28 -29.76
N GLU A 211 -6.77 25.62 -29.04
CA GLU A 211 -6.73 25.54 -27.58
C GLU A 211 -7.17 26.89 -26.97
N PRO A 212 -8.10 26.88 -25.99
CA PRO A 212 -8.43 28.10 -25.27
C PRO A 212 -7.25 28.56 -24.43
N ASN A 213 -7.26 29.84 -24.03
CA ASN A 213 -6.30 30.33 -23.07
C ASN A 213 -6.55 29.67 -21.69
N GLY A 214 -5.66 28.74 -21.31
CA GLY A 214 -5.72 27.97 -20.06
C GLY A 214 -5.77 28.83 -18.80
N PHE A 215 -5.40 30.12 -18.88
CA PHE A 215 -5.55 31.09 -17.81
C PHE A 215 -7.01 31.38 -17.46
N TYR A 216 -7.91 31.34 -18.44
CA TYR A 216 -9.32 31.66 -18.27
C TYR A 216 -10.20 30.41 -18.23
N GLY A 217 -9.84 29.36 -18.97
CA GLY A 217 -10.57 28.11 -18.92
C GLY A 217 -9.97 27.01 -19.79
N TYR A 218 -10.54 25.83 -19.68
CA TYR A 218 -10.09 24.63 -20.36
C TYR A 218 -11.05 24.24 -21.48
N ASN A 219 -10.56 23.45 -22.45
CA ASN A 219 -11.45 22.76 -23.37
C ASN A 219 -12.17 21.61 -22.65
N ALA A 220 -13.24 21.08 -23.25
CA ALA A 220 -14.06 20.05 -22.63
C ALA A 220 -13.30 18.76 -22.29
N LEU A 221 -12.35 18.34 -23.14
CA LEU A 221 -11.54 17.15 -22.91
C LEU A 221 -10.59 17.33 -21.71
N GLN A 222 -9.94 18.49 -21.61
CA GLN A 222 -9.12 18.88 -20.47
C GLN A 222 -9.96 18.97 -19.19
N GLN A 223 -11.14 19.61 -19.24
CA GLN A 223 -12.03 19.71 -18.09
C GLN A 223 -12.42 18.34 -17.55
N LEU A 224 -12.82 17.39 -18.42
CA LEU A 224 -13.12 16.02 -18.01
C LEU A 224 -11.89 15.30 -17.44
N ALA A 225 -10.71 15.48 -18.02
CA ALA A 225 -9.48 14.87 -17.50
C ALA A 225 -9.12 15.40 -16.10
N TYR A 226 -9.24 16.72 -15.87
CA TYR A 226 -8.99 17.32 -14.57
C TYR A 226 -10.06 16.93 -13.55
N PHE A 227 -11.34 16.92 -13.95
CA PHE A 227 -12.43 16.43 -13.12
C PHE A 227 -12.18 15.00 -12.67
N ALA A 228 -11.87 14.09 -13.60
CA ALA A 228 -11.61 12.69 -13.30
C ALA A 228 -10.41 12.55 -12.36
N THR A 229 -9.33 13.29 -12.59
CA THR A 229 -8.12 13.22 -11.75
C THR A 229 -8.39 13.68 -10.32
N VAL A 230 -9.08 14.82 -10.16
CA VAL A 230 -9.31 15.46 -8.85
C VAL A 230 -10.45 14.79 -8.07
N PHE A 231 -11.58 14.51 -8.71
CA PHE A 231 -12.82 14.12 -8.02
C PHE A 231 -13.12 12.63 -8.11
N LEU A 232 -12.46 11.88 -9.00
CA LEU A 232 -12.64 10.43 -9.10
C LEU A 232 -11.38 9.69 -8.64
N MET A 233 -10.25 9.92 -9.32
CA MET A 233 -9.02 9.14 -9.10
C MET A 233 -8.41 9.39 -7.73
N ALA A 234 -8.28 10.66 -7.30
CA ALA A 234 -7.69 10.98 -6.01
C ALA A 234 -8.52 10.41 -4.83
N PRO A 235 -9.84 10.65 -4.72
CA PRO A 235 -10.66 10.02 -3.68
C PRO A 235 -10.65 8.49 -3.77
N LEU A 236 -10.79 7.91 -4.96
CA LEU A 236 -10.79 6.46 -5.12
C LEU A 236 -9.45 5.84 -4.71
N SER A 237 -8.33 6.54 -4.91
CA SER A 237 -7.01 6.05 -4.48
C SER A 237 -6.90 6.00 -2.96
N ILE A 238 -7.45 6.99 -2.26
CA ILE A 238 -7.50 7.05 -0.79
C ILE A 238 -8.41 5.93 -0.27
N LEU A 239 -9.60 5.78 -0.85
CA LEU A 239 -10.57 4.76 -0.45
C LEU A 239 -10.03 3.34 -0.68
N ALA A 240 -9.46 3.06 -1.87
CA ALA A 240 -8.83 1.78 -2.16
C ALA A 240 -7.60 1.52 -1.24
N GLY A 241 -6.87 2.58 -0.87
CA GLY A 241 -5.80 2.54 0.13
C GLY A 241 -6.28 2.03 1.48
N MET A 242 -7.37 2.61 2.00
CA MET A 242 -7.99 2.20 3.26
C MET A 242 -8.55 0.77 3.21
N ALA A 243 -9.00 0.29 2.04
CA ALA A 243 -9.51 -1.07 1.87
C ALA A 243 -8.42 -2.15 1.97
N MET A 244 -7.16 -1.77 2.10
CA MET A 244 -6.04 -2.68 2.39
C MET A 244 -5.70 -2.77 3.89
N SER A 245 -6.42 -2.05 4.76
CA SER A 245 -6.27 -2.04 6.22
C SER A 245 -6.82 -3.31 6.86
N PRO A 246 -6.00 -4.11 7.59
CA PRO A 246 -6.51 -5.25 8.35
C PRO A 246 -7.58 -4.88 9.37
N ALA A 247 -7.37 -3.80 10.14
CA ALA A 247 -8.32 -3.41 11.18
C ALA A 247 -9.65 -2.90 10.60
N LEU A 248 -9.59 -2.11 9.52
CA LEU A 248 -10.81 -1.58 8.90
C LEU A 248 -11.63 -2.69 8.26
N VAL A 249 -11.01 -3.58 7.48
CA VAL A 249 -11.77 -4.61 6.72
C VAL A 249 -12.29 -5.73 7.61
N ASN A 250 -11.59 -6.07 8.69
CA ASN A 250 -12.11 -7.03 9.67
C ASN A 250 -13.28 -6.45 10.48
N ARG A 251 -13.37 -5.13 10.64
CA ARG A 251 -14.51 -4.49 11.32
C ARG A 251 -15.67 -4.22 10.36
N PHE A 252 -15.36 -3.76 9.16
CA PHE A 252 -16.31 -3.31 8.14
C PHE A 252 -16.11 -4.09 6.84
N PRO A 253 -16.45 -5.38 6.81
CA PRO A 253 -16.13 -6.25 5.67
C PRO A 253 -16.85 -5.85 4.37
N ALA A 254 -18.04 -5.26 4.49
CA ALA A 254 -18.76 -4.68 3.35
C ALA A 254 -17.92 -3.64 2.60
N TYR A 255 -17.04 -2.91 3.30
CA TYR A 255 -16.18 -1.89 2.70
C TYR A 255 -15.19 -2.51 1.69
N ALA A 256 -14.52 -3.61 2.05
CA ALA A 256 -13.62 -4.30 1.13
C ALA A 256 -14.38 -4.91 -0.06
N ARG A 257 -15.60 -5.40 0.17
CA ARG A 257 -16.45 -5.99 -0.89
C ARG A 257 -16.86 -4.96 -1.96
N LEU A 258 -16.95 -3.67 -1.64
CA LEU A 258 -17.16 -2.61 -2.64
C LEU A 258 -16.10 -2.59 -3.74
N PHE A 259 -14.88 -3.04 -3.43
CA PHE A 259 -13.77 -3.13 -4.37
C PHE A 259 -13.61 -4.52 -4.98
N GLY A 260 -14.45 -5.49 -4.60
CA GLY A 260 -14.28 -6.91 -4.94
C GLY A 260 -13.25 -7.63 -4.06
N GLY A 261 -13.02 -7.16 -2.83
CA GLY A 261 -12.05 -7.72 -1.89
C GLY A 261 -10.77 -6.91 -1.77
N ARG A 262 -9.92 -7.30 -0.83
CA ARG A 262 -8.66 -6.60 -0.52
C ARG A 262 -7.69 -6.60 -1.71
N GLN A 263 -7.53 -7.74 -2.38
CA GLN A 263 -6.60 -7.83 -3.50
C GLN A 263 -7.08 -7.03 -4.71
N SER A 264 -8.40 -7.02 -4.93
CA SER A 264 -9.02 -6.21 -5.96
C SER A 264 -8.83 -4.71 -5.66
N ALA A 265 -8.97 -4.27 -4.41
CA ALA A 265 -8.62 -2.90 -3.99
C ALA A 265 -7.16 -2.55 -4.30
N ARG A 266 -6.22 -3.47 -4.03
CA ARG A 266 -4.80 -3.30 -4.37
C ARG A 266 -4.57 -3.18 -5.88
N SER A 267 -5.29 -3.94 -6.69
CA SER A 267 -5.27 -3.84 -8.16
C SER A 267 -5.83 -2.51 -8.66
N ILE A 268 -6.96 -2.06 -8.12
CA ILE A 268 -7.57 -0.76 -8.44
C ILE A 268 -6.61 0.38 -8.05
N HIS A 269 -6.00 0.30 -6.87
CA HIS A 269 -5.02 1.29 -6.41
C HIS A 269 -3.80 1.37 -7.34
N PHE A 270 -3.32 0.23 -7.85
CA PHE A 270 -2.26 0.20 -8.87
C PHE A 270 -2.73 0.79 -10.22
N LEU A 271 -3.94 0.48 -10.69
CA LEU A 271 -4.48 1.06 -11.93
C LEU A 271 -4.63 2.58 -11.82
N LEU A 272 -4.99 3.10 -10.64
CA LEU A 272 -5.04 4.54 -10.37
C LEU A 272 -3.65 5.17 -10.41
N LEU A 273 -2.63 4.51 -9.86
CA LEU A 273 -1.23 4.94 -10.03
C LEU A 273 -0.85 5.03 -11.51
N VAL A 274 -1.21 4.04 -12.33
CA VAL A 274 -0.97 4.06 -13.78
C VAL A 274 -1.73 5.22 -14.44
N GLY A 275 -2.98 5.46 -14.03
CA GLY A 275 -3.78 6.59 -14.47
C GLY A 275 -3.13 7.93 -14.15
N PHE A 276 -2.61 8.13 -12.93
CA PHE A 276 -1.89 9.35 -12.55
C PHE A 276 -0.64 9.56 -13.38
N ILE A 277 0.14 8.51 -13.63
CA ILE A 277 1.31 8.59 -14.51
C ILE A 277 0.89 8.99 -15.94
N GLY A 278 -0.15 8.35 -16.48
CA GLY A 278 -0.69 8.68 -17.80
C GLY A 278 -1.15 10.14 -17.90
N PHE A 279 -1.89 10.61 -16.89
CA PHE A 279 -2.31 12.00 -16.78
C PHE A 279 -1.11 12.96 -16.73
N ILE A 280 -0.12 12.72 -15.88
CA ILE A 280 1.08 13.56 -15.76
C ILE A 280 1.80 13.66 -17.10
N VAL A 281 2.03 12.53 -17.78
CA VAL A 281 2.73 12.49 -19.07
C VAL A 281 1.97 13.30 -20.11
N ALA A 282 0.66 13.06 -20.26
CA ALA A 282 -0.17 13.80 -21.22
C ALA A 282 -0.25 15.30 -20.87
N HIS A 283 -0.49 15.63 -19.60
CA HIS A 283 -0.62 17.00 -19.13
C HIS A 283 0.66 17.81 -19.33
N VAL A 284 1.82 17.29 -18.91
CA VAL A 284 3.11 17.98 -19.09
C VAL A 284 3.45 18.12 -20.58
N THR A 285 3.13 17.11 -21.40
CA THR A 285 3.31 17.21 -22.86
C THR A 285 2.50 18.36 -23.43
N LEU A 286 1.23 18.49 -23.06
CA LEU A 286 0.38 19.59 -23.52
C LEU A 286 0.88 20.95 -23.02
N VAL A 287 1.33 21.06 -21.76
CA VAL A 287 1.93 22.29 -21.22
C VAL A 287 3.11 22.76 -22.05
N VAL A 288 3.94 21.84 -22.56
CA VAL A 288 5.07 22.18 -23.43
C VAL A 288 4.58 22.59 -24.83
N LEU A 289 3.69 21.81 -25.43
CA LEU A 289 3.26 21.99 -26.82
C LEU A 289 2.38 23.23 -27.04
N THR A 290 1.61 23.68 -26.05
CA THR A 290 0.72 24.85 -26.17
C THR A 290 1.36 26.19 -25.79
N GLY A 291 2.66 26.20 -25.50
CA GLY A 291 3.40 27.40 -25.12
C GLY A 291 3.94 27.34 -23.70
N PHE A 292 5.05 26.62 -23.54
CA PHE A 292 5.67 26.35 -22.24
C PHE A 292 5.83 27.59 -21.34
N ALA A 293 6.37 28.70 -21.86
CA ALA A 293 6.60 29.90 -21.06
C ALA A 293 5.32 30.48 -20.46
N ARG A 294 4.29 30.63 -21.30
CA ARG A 294 2.99 31.18 -20.91
C ARG A 294 2.31 30.30 -19.87
N ASN A 295 2.25 29.00 -20.14
CA ASN A 295 1.63 28.02 -19.23
C ASN A 295 2.37 27.96 -17.88
N MET A 296 3.69 28.08 -17.87
CA MET A 296 4.45 28.12 -16.61
C MET A 296 4.18 29.41 -15.82
N ASN A 297 3.94 30.55 -16.46
CA ASN A 297 3.49 31.76 -15.76
C ASN A 297 2.08 31.59 -15.19
N HIS A 298 1.18 30.88 -15.89
CA HIS A 298 -0.13 30.53 -15.36
C HIS A 298 -0.02 29.69 -14.08
N ILE A 299 0.74 28.59 -14.15
CA ILE A 299 0.85 27.60 -13.07
C ILE A 299 1.62 28.16 -11.86
N VAL A 300 2.73 28.87 -12.10
CA VAL A 300 3.67 29.26 -11.04
C VAL A 300 3.38 30.66 -10.52
N LEU A 301 3.12 31.63 -11.40
CA LEU A 301 2.94 33.04 -11.03
C LEU A 301 1.48 33.47 -10.97
N GLY A 302 0.57 32.75 -11.63
CA GLY A 302 -0.81 33.18 -11.77
C GLY A 302 -0.96 34.42 -12.64
N THR A 303 -0.04 34.65 -13.59
CA THR A 303 -0.09 35.77 -14.56
C THR A 303 -0.17 35.24 -15.99
N ASP A 304 -0.86 35.96 -16.87
CA ASP A 304 -0.97 35.63 -18.30
C ASP A 304 -0.02 36.49 -19.14
N ASP A 305 1.26 36.11 -19.16
CA ASP A 305 2.29 36.80 -19.94
C ASP A 305 3.34 35.82 -20.48
N MET A 306 4.24 36.30 -21.33
CA MET A 306 5.29 35.50 -21.99
C MET A 306 6.67 35.60 -21.31
N ARG A 307 6.76 36.15 -20.08
CA ARG A 307 8.04 36.31 -19.38
C ARG A 307 8.62 34.95 -19.00
N SER A 308 9.93 34.86 -18.80
CA SER A 308 10.58 33.60 -18.42
C SER A 308 10.50 33.25 -16.93
N MET A 309 9.99 34.16 -16.09
CA MET A 309 10.05 34.04 -14.64
C MET A 309 9.32 32.80 -14.11
N GLY A 310 8.10 32.51 -14.60
CA GLY A 310 7.37 31.31 -14.20
C GLY A 310 8.08 30.02 -14.59
N MET A 311 8.74 29.98 -15.76
CA MET A 311 9.56 28.82 -16.15
C MET A 311 10.75 28.62 -15.22
N ILE A 312 11.50 29.69 -14.91
CA ILE A 312 12.67 29.63 -14.04
C ILE A 312 12.27 29.12 -12.67
N LEU A 313 11.23 29.70 -12.06
CA LEU A 313 10.72 29.27 -10.76
C LEU A 313 10.14 27.84 -10.81
N GLY A 314 9.52 27.46 -11.93
CA GLY A 314 9.09 26.09 -12.16
C GLY A 314 10.25 25.09 -12.18
N PHE A 315 11.34 25.39 -12.87
CA PHE A 315 12.56 24.57 -12.85
C PHE A 315 13.20 24.52 -11.46
N VAL A 316 13.16 25.61 -10.68
CA VAL A 316 13.56 25.60 -9.27
C VAL A 316 12.67 24.64 -8.47
N GLY A 317 11.35 24.67 -8.68
CA GLY A 317 10.42 23.73 -8.05
C GLY A 317 10.71 22.26 -8.40
N ILE A 318 10.99 21.98 -9.68
CA ILE A 318 11.41 20.64 -10.14
C ILE A 318 12.75 20.24 -9.50
N ALA A 319 13.71 21.16 -9.42
CA ALA A 319 15.00 20.91 -8.77
C ALA A 319 14.81 20.59 -7.28
N ILE A 320 13.93 21.30 -6.58
CA ILE A 320 13.57 21.01 -5.18
C ILE A 320 12.99 19.60 -5.05
N LEU A 321 12.09 19.20 -5.96
CA LEU A 321 11.55 17.84 -5.98
C LEU A 321 12.66 16.79 -6.19
N VAL A 322 13.56 16.99 -7.16
CA VAL A 322 14.67 16.06 -7.41
C VAL A 322 15.61 16.00 -6.21
N LEU A 323 15.92 17.13 -5.58
CA LEU A 323 16.74 17.19 -4.36
C LEU A 323 16.05 16.48 -3.20
N SER A 324 14.72 16.57 -3.08
CA SER A 324 13.97 15.83 -2.05
C SER A 324 14.08 14.32 -2.26
N TRP A 325 14.16 13.84 -3.51
CA TRP A 325 14.42 12.42 -3.78
C TRP A 325 15.82 12.01 -3.34
N VAL A 326 16.84 12.83 -3.63
CA VAL A 326 18.20 12.58 -3.16
C VAL A 326 18.23 12.52 -1.63
N ALA A 327 17.58 13.48 -0.97
CA ALA A 327 17.46 13.51 0.49
C ALA A 327 16.70 12.28 1.03
N ALA A 328 15.60 11.88 0.38
CA ALA A 328 14.83 10.72 0.80
C ALA A 328 15.63 9.42 0.68
N HIS A 329 16.44 9.25 -0.37
CA HIS A 329 17.38 8.13 -0.45
C HIS A 329 18.44 8.22 0.65
N TYR A 330 19.04 9.39 0.82
CA TYR A 330 20.04 9.60 1.86
C TYR A 330 19.51 9.21 3.26
N VAL A 331 18.33 9.71 3.63
CA VAL A 331 17.64 9.35 4.88
C VAL A 331 17.33 7.86 4.94
N SER A 332 16.83 7.26 3.86
CA SER A 332 16.52 5.82 3.83
C SER A 332 17.75 4.94 4.05
N TRP A 333 18.92 5.39 3.63
CA TRP A 333 20.15 4.62 3.69
C TRP A 333 20.90 4.82 5.01
N PHE A 334 20.99 6.06 5.47
CA PHE A 334 21.83 6.43 6.61
C PHE A 334 21.02 6.64 7.91
N PHE A 335 19.74 7.00 7.80
CA PHE A 335 18.88 7.31 8.94
C PHE A 335 17.52 6.57 8.93
N PRO A 336 17.44 5.28 8.55
CA PRO A 336 16.16 4.56 8.45
C PRO A 336 15.41 4.45 9.79
N ARG A 337 16.14 4.38 10.91
CA ARG A 337 15.52 4.40 12.25
C ARG A 337 14.86 5.74 12.56
N ALA A 338 15.54 6.85 12.26
CA ALA A 338 14.97 8.18 12.44
C ALA A 338 13.71 8.37 11.58
N LEU A 339 13.72 7.85 10.35
CA LEU A 339 12.53 7.84 9.49
C LEU A 339 11.37 7.03 10.07
N GLN A 340 11.64 5.82 10.58
CA GLN A 340 10.62 5.00 11.25
C GLN A 340 10.05 5.72 12.47
N HIS A 341 10.89 6.36 13.28
CA HIS A 341 10.45 7.16 14.44
C HIS A 341 9.63 8.37 14.02
N ALA A 342 10.02 9.06 12.94
CA ALA A 342 9.24 10.18 12.39
C ALA A 342 7.86 9.70 11.92
N GLN A 343 7.79 8.57 11.20
CA GLN A 343 6.51 7.98 10.80
C GLN A 343 5.68 7.59 12.01
N LYS A 344 6.28 6.99 13.04
CA LYS A 344 5.61 6.60 14.29
C LYS A 344 5.04 7.83 14.99
N ALA A 345 5.81 8.90 15.12
CA ALA A 345 5.36 10.15 15.76
C ALA A 345 4.16 10.78 15.02
N ILE A 346 4.16 10.73 13.69
CA ILE A 346 3.06 11.26 12.87
C ILE A 346 1.81 10.36 12.94
N SER A 347 1.99 9.05 12.82
CA SER A 347 0.86 8.13 12.54
C SER A 347 0.27 7.49 13.79
N LEU A 348 1.09 7.21 14.82
CA LEU A 348 0.68 6.44 15.99
C LEU A 348 -0.44 7.10 16.79
N PRO A 349 -0.42 8.42 17.09
CA PRO A 349 -1.50 9.05 17.85
C PRO A 349 -2.86 8.87 17.17
N LEU A 350 -2.91 9.06 15.84
CA LEU A 350 -4.12 8.88 15.05
C LEU A 350 -4.58 7.42 15.06
N LYS A 351 -3.65 6.46 14.89
CA LYS A 351 -3.98 5.02 14.90
C LYS A 351 -4.56 4.56 16.23
N LEU A 352 -4.01 5.03 17.35
CA LEU A 352 -4.48 4.67 18.70
C LEU A 352 -5.90 5.17 19.00
N ILE A 353 -6.31 6.30 18.41
CA ILE A 353 -7.67 6.84 18.59
C ILE A 353 -8.66 6.37 17.52
N THR A 354 -8.18 5.78 16.41
CA THR A 354 -9.00 5.31 15.29
C THR A 354 -8.92 3.79 15.13
N LEU A 355 -8.04 3.30 14.24
CA LEU A 355 -7.98 1.91 13.77
C LEU A 355 -7.70 0.90 14.89
N ASP A 356 -6.92 1.27 15.90
CA ASP A 356 -6.60 0.35 17.00
C ASP A 356 -7.79 0.07 17.90
N ARG A 357 -8.79 0.93 17.95
CA ARG A 357 -10.00 0.70 18.75
C ARG A 357 -10.99 -0.24 18.07
N LEU A 358 -10.77 -0.56 16.80
CA LEU A 358 -11.67 -1.42 16.05
C LEU A 358 -11.55 -2.87 16.54
N ILE A 359 -12.71 -3.47 16.83
CA ILE A 359 -12.85 -4.85 17.26
C ILE A 359 -13.13 -5.71 16.03
N PRO A 360 -12.29 -6.70 15.70
CA PRO A 360 -12.50 -7.56 14.53
C PRO A 360 -13.81 -8.36 14.66
N SER A 361 -14.50 -8.57 13.54
CA SER A 361 -15.79 -9.26 13.49
C SER A 361 -16.09 -9.93 12.14
N GLU A 362 -15.11 -10.04 11.24
CA GLU A 362 -15.32 -10.67 9.93
C GLU A 362 -15.07 -12.17 10.02
N HIS A 363 -16.01 -12.95 9.53
CA HIS A 363 -15.89 -14.40 9.49
C HIS A 363 -16.11 -14.91 8.07
N TYR A 364 -15.24 -15.82 7.65
CA TYR A 364 -15.29 -16.45 6.32
C TYR A 364 -15.94 -17.84 6.41
N THR A 365 -16.43 -18.34 5.28
CA THR A 365 -16.95 -19.70 5.18
C THR A 365 -15.85 -20.68 4.72
N LYS A 366 -16.10 -21.98 4.89
CA LYS A 366 -15.16 -23.03 4.46
C LYS A 366 -14.87 -22.97 2.96
N ASP A 367 -15.86 -22.62 2.14
CA ASP A 367 -15.70 -22.51 0.68
C ASP A 367 -14.82 -21.33 0.26
N GLN A 368 -14.58 -20.37 1.15
CA GLN A 368 -13.70 -19.22 0.92
C GLN A 368 -12.25 -19.51 1.33
N ILE A 369 -11.94 -20.66 1.93
CA ILE A 369 -10.57 -21.03 2.28
C ILE A 369 -9.71 -21.02 1.02
N SER A 370 -8.56 -20.35 1.10
CA SER A 370 -7.68 -20.18 -0.05
C SER A 370 -7.11 -21.52 -0.51
N PRO A 371 -7.14 -21.82 -1.82
CA PRO A 371 -6.50 -23.02 -2.37
C PRO A 371 -4.99 -23.07 -2.14
N HIS A 372 -4.36 -21.89 -2.03
CA HIS A 372 -2.96 -21.74 -1.72
C HIS A 372 -2.77 -20.70 -0.62
N PHE A 373 -1.97 -21.04 0.39
CA PHE A 373 -1.59 -20.13 1.46
C PHE A 373 -0.08 -19.92 1.40
N TRP A 374 0.38 -18.68 1.24
CA TRP A 374 1.80 -18.42 1.06
C TRP A 374 2.59 -18.72 2.34
N PRO A 375 3.68 -19.53 2.27
CA PRO A 375 4.60 -19.65 3.38
C PRO A 375 5.45 -18.39 3.50
N ASN A 376 5.87 -18.07 4.73
CA ASN A 376 6.75 -16.94 5.03
C ASN A 376 7.66 -17.32 6.21
N GLY A 377 8.85 -16.72 6.26
CA GLY A 377 9.91 -17.06 7.20
C GLY A 377 10.68 -18.32 6.80
N LYS A 378 11.87 -18.48 7.36
CA LYS A 378 12.69 -19.69 7.21
C LYS A 378 12.31 -20.72 8.27
N MET A 379 12.33 -22.00 7.91
CA MET A 379 12.13 -23.09 8.88
C MET A 379 13.16 -23.01 10.01
N PRO A 380 12.79 -23.27 11.28
CA PRO A 380 13.74 -23.28 12.39
C PRO A 380 14.87 -24.25 12.12
N GLN A 381 16.10 -23.81 12.41
CA GLN A 381 17.30 -24.66 12.28
C GLN A 381 17.81 -25.17 13.62
N ARG A 382 17.24 -24.68 14.72
CA ARG A 382 17.59 -25.03 16.10
C ARG A 382 17.34 -26.51 16.37
N GLU A 383 18.31 -27.17 16.98
CA GLU A 383 18.31 -28.63 17.15
C GLU A 383 17.19 -29.12 18.07
N ASP A 384 16.90 -28.38 19.15
CA ASP A 384 15.81 -28.69 20.06
C ASP A 384 14.43 -28.63 19.38
N TRP A 385 14.20 -27.69 18.46
CA TRP A 385 12.98 -27.66 17.67
C TRP A 385 12.89 -28.85 16.70
N LYS A 386 14.01 -29.23 16.06
CA LYS A 386 14.07 -30.42 15.18
C LYS A 386 13.77 -31.71 15.94
N GLN A 387 14.25 -31.83 17.18
CA GLN A 387 13.92 -32.96 18.06
C GLN A 387 12.43 -32.98 18.41
N LEU A 388 11.85 -31.83 18.72
CA LEU A 388 10.40 -31.73 18.94
C LEU A 388 9.62 -32.10 17.68
N GLU A 389 10.02 -31.62 16.49
CA GLU A 389 9.38 -31.96 15.22
C GLU A 389 9.47 -33.47 14.92
N ALA A 390 10.63 -34.09 15.15
CA ALA A 390 10.81 -35.54 14.97
C ALA A 390 9.97 -36.38 15.94
N GLY A 391 9.61 -35.82 17.10
CA GLY A 391 8.72 -36.42 18.09
C GLY A 391 7.24 -36.04 17.95
N ASP A 392 6.81 -35.49 16.80
CA ASP A 392 5.46 -34.96 16.56
C ASP A 392 5.00 -33.92 17.61
N PHE A 393 5.96 -33.19 18.18
CA PHE A 393 5.77 -32.17 19.21
C PHE A 393 5.11 -32.68 20.50
N LYS A 394 5.13 -33.99 20.79
CA LYS A 394 4.52 -34.56 22.01
C LYS A 394 5.09 -33.99 23.30
N ASP A 395 6.39 -33.71 23.29
CA ASP A 395 7.12 -33.17 24.45
C ASP A 395 7.13 -31.63 24.49
N TYR A 396 6.43 -30.97 23.55
CA TYR A 396 6.35 -29.52 23.54
C TYR A 396 5.56 -28.98 24.75
N LYS A 397 6.15 -28.00 25.42
CA LYS A 397 5.54 -27.24 26.51
C LYS A 397 5.72 -25.75 26.26
N LEU A 398 4.62 -25.03 26.10
CA LEU A 398 4.61 -23.58 26.03
C LEU A 398 4.90 -23.01 27.42
N LYS A 399 6.02 -22.28 27.55
CA LYS A 399 6.37 -21.56 28.78
C LYS A 399 5.75 -20.17 28.77
N VAL A 400 4.99 -19.83 29.81
CA VAL A 400 4.39 -18.50 29.99
C VAL A 400 4.84 -17.90 31.32
N SER A 401 5.54 -16.78 31.27
CA SER A 401 6.22 -16.18 32.42
C SER A 401 6.17 -14.64 32.40
N GLY A 402 6.97 -14.00 33.25
CA GLY A 402 7.08 -12.54 33.35
C GLY A 402 6.17 -11.94 34.41
N LEU A 403 5.52 -10.82 34.08
CA LEU A 403 4.69 -10.02 34.96
C LEU A 403 3.27 -10.59 35.13
N ILE A 404 3.19 -11.82 35.63
CA ILE A 404 1.94 -12.56 35.85
C ILE A 404 1.90 -13.13 37.28
N GLU A 405 0.72 -13.46 37.78
CA GLU A 405 0.54 -14.12 39.08
C GLU A 405 0.71 -15.65 38.97
N ASN A 406 0.29 -16.25 37.86
CA ASN A 406 0.32 -17.70 37.65
C ASN A 406 1.20 -18.08 36.43
N PRO A 407 2.53 -18.23 36.60
CA PRO A 407 3.38 -18.83 35.57
C PRO A 407 2.99 -20.28 35.28
N VAL A 408 3.01 -20.67 34.00
CA VAL A 408 2.56 -22.00 33.55
C VAL A 408 3.46 -22.59 32.47
N GLU A 409 3.48 -23.91 32.40
CA GLU A 409 4.01 -24.69 31.28
C GLU A 409 2.91 -25.57 30.70
N LEU A 410 2.42 -25.24 29.50
CA LEU A 410 1.23 -25.86 28.92
C LEU A 410 1.59 -26.76 27.74
N SER A 411 1.16 -28.03 27.76
CA SER A 411 1.16 -28.83 26.53
C SER A 411 0.02 -28.41 25.60
N ILE A 412 0.03 -28.90 24.36
CA ILE A 412 -1.10 -28.76 23.42
C ILE A 412 -2.40 -29.33 24.02
N ALA A 413 -2.32 -30.44 24.76
CA ALA A 413 -3.47 -31.02 25.44
C ALA A 413 -4.00 -30.12 26.56
N ASP A 414 -3.11 -29.48 27.32
CA ASP A 414 -3.50 -28.52 28.36
C ASP A 414 -4.15 -27.27 27.76
N MET A 415 -3.59 -26.75 26.66
CA MET A 415 -4.17 -25.62 25.91
C MET A 415 -5.58 -25.93 25.37
N ARG A 416 -5.83 -27.15 24.86
CA ARG A 416 -7.19 -27.55 24.46
C ARG A 416 -8.16 -27.56 25.65
N LYS A 417 -7.72 -28.03 26.82
CA LYS A 417 -8.55 -28.07 28.04
C LYS A 417 -8.90 -26.66 28.55
N LEU A 418 -7.98 -25.70 28.42
CA LEU A 418 -8.24 -24.30 28.79
C LEU A 418 -9.28 -23.62 27.89
N GLY A 419 -9.42 -24.10 26.64
CA GLY A 419 -10.49 -23.71 25.74
C GLY A 419 -9.97 -23.44 24.33
N SER A 420 -10.35 -24.31 23.40
CA SER A 420 -10.08 -24.16 21.97
C SER A 420 -11.20 -23.36 21.29
N GLU A 421 -10.82 -22.47 20.39
CA GLU A 421 -11.72 -21.73 19.51
C GLU A 421 -11.25 -21.90 18.07
N ASP A 422 -12.21 -21.96 17.14
CA ASP A 422 -11.96 -21.99 15.72
C ASP A 422 -12.46 -20.71 15.06
N SER A 423 -11.67 -20.11 14.18
CA SER A 423 -12.13 -19.04 13.29
C SER A 423 -11.55 -19.19 11.88
N ILE A 424 -12.36 -18.87 10.87
CA ILE A 424 -11.91 -18.79 9.48
C ILE A 424 -11.68 -17.31 9.18
N THR A 425 -10.41 -16.95 8.96
CA THR A 425 -9.97 -15.55 8.93
C THR A 425 -9.05 -15.30 7.74
N MET A 426 -9.00 -14.04 7.30
CA MET A 426 -8.07 -13.61 6.25
C MET A 426 -6.77 -13.11 6.85
N HIS A 427 -5.67 -13.79 6.49
CA HIS A 427 -4.33 -13.32 6.76
C HIS A 427 -3.96 -12.14 5.86
N HIS A 428 -3.47 -11.06 6.46
CA HIS A 428 -2.98 -9.89 5.77
C HIS A 428 -1.45 -9.79 5.86
N CYS A 429 -0.74 -10.03 4.76
CA CYS A 429 0.71 -9.89 4.77
C CYS A 429 1.16 -8.46 4.43
N ILE A 430 2.22 -7.99 5.10
CA ILE A 430 2.85 -6.70 4.81
C ILE A 430 3.37 -6.58 3.38
N GLN A 431 3.79 -7.70 2.80
CA GLN A 431 4.31 -7.78 1.43
C GLN A 431 3.24 -7.52 0.37
N GLY A 432 1.95 -7.70 0.73
CA GLY A 432 0.82 -7.39 -0.13
C GLY A 432 -0.10 -8.57 -0.45
N TRP A 433 0.30 -9.82 -0.22
CA TRP A 433 -0.56 -10.98 -0.39
C TRP A 433 -1.54 -11.18 0.78
N SER A 434 -2.61 -11.94 0.51
CA SER A 434 -3.58 -12.39 1.50
C SER A 434 -3.90 -13.87 1.31
N GLY A 435 -4.47 -14.49 2.34
CA GLY A 435 -4.96 -15.87 2.26
C GLY A 435 -5.93 -16.17 3.38
N ILE A 436 -6.96 -16.95 3.09
CA ILE A 436 -8.01 -17.34 4.05
C ILE A 436 -7.73 -18.76 4.51
N ALA A 437 -7.79 -18.99 5.82
CA ALA A 437 -7.66 -20.32 6.42
C ALA A 437 -8.47 -20.41 7.71
N GLN A 438 -8.86 -21.63 8.07
CA GLN A 438 -9.40 -21.93 9.39
C GLN A 438 -8.25 -22.15 10.36
N TRP A 439 -8.31 -21.49 11.52
CA TRP A 439 -7.34 -21.64 12.60
C TRP A 439 -8.06 -22.13 13.85
N GLY A 440 -7.49 -23.15 14.49
CA GLY A 440 -7.98 -23.70 15.76
C GLY A 440 -6.91 -23.58 16.84
N GLY A 441 -7.28 -23.07 18.02
CA GLY A 441 -6.30 -22.79 19.06
C GLY A 441 -6.83 -22.22 20.36
N LEU A 442 -5.93 -21.97 21.30
CA LEU A 442 -6.24 -21.31 22.59
C LEU A 442 -6.38 -19.79 22.38
N SER A 443 -7.54 -19.23 22.70
CA SER A 443 -7.75 -17.77 22.68
C SER A 443 -6.77 -17.06 23.62
N MET A 444 -6.15 -15.97 23.15
CA MET A 444 -5.26 -15.16 23.97
C MET A 444 -5.99 -14.54 25.15
N SER A 445 -7.29 -14.23 25.03
CA SER A 445 -8.09 -13.73 26.15
C SER A 445 -8.19 -14.76 27.29
N LYS A 446 -8.41 -16.05 26.97
CA LYS A 446 -8.46 -17.13 27.95
C LYS A 446 -7.11 -17.38 28.61
N LEU A 447 -6.03 -17.35 27.83
CA LEU A 447 -4.68 -17.44 28.40
C LEU A 447 -4.42 -16.28 29.38
N ILE A 448 -4.75 -15.05 28.97
CA ILE A 448 -4.56 -13.84 29.80
C ILE A 448 -5.39 -13.93 31.10
N GLU A 449 -6.63 -14.41 31.03
CA GLU A 449 -7.46 -14.63 32.22
C GLU A 449 -6.84 -15.66 33.17
N HIS A 450 -6.31 -16.76 32.61
CA HIS A 450 -5.70 -17.84 33.39
C HIS A 450 -4.43 -17.41 34.13
N VAL A 451 -3.52 -16.68 33.45
CA VAL A 451 -2.21 -16.30 34.02
C VAL A 451 -2.27 -15.08 34.93
N LYS A 452 -3.34 -14.29 34.87
CA LYS A 452 -3.57 -13.07 35.66
C LYS A 452 -2.38 -12.09 35.63
N PRO A 453 -2.22 -11.30 34.54
CA PRO A 453 -1.15 -10.31 34.43
C PRO A 453 -1.25 -9.24 35.52
N LYS A 454 -0.09 -8.85 36.06
CA LYS A 454 0.02 -7.78 37.05
C LYS A 454 -0.41 -6.44 36.43
N PRO A 455 -0.85 -5.43 37.21
CA PRO A 455 -1.37 -4.17 36.68
C PRO A 455 -0.44 -3.40 35.72
N TYR A 456 0.87 -3.57 35.87
CA TYR A 456 1.92 -2.95 35.07
C TYR A 456 2.40 -3.81 33.89
N ALA A 457 1.84 -5.02 33.68
CA ALA A 457 2.04 -5.78 32.45
C ALA A 457 1.22 -5.16 31.32
N LYS A 458 1.88 -4.52 30.36
CA LYS A 458 1.22 -3.86 29.21
C LYS A 458 1.46 -4.57 27.90
N VAL A 459 2.56 -5.32 27.80
CA VAL A 459 3.01 -5.95 26.56
C VAL A 459 3.18 -7.44 26.77
N VAL A 460 2.83 -8.22 25.74
CA VAL A 460 3.05 -9.66 25.65
C VAL A 460 4.13 -9.89 24.60
N ALA A 461 5.27 -10.45 25.00
CA ALA A 461 6.38 -10.79 24.14
C ALA A 461 6.34 -12.27 23.76
N PHE A 462 6.54 -12.56 22.49
CA PHE A 462 6.51 -13.89 21.91
C PHE A 462 7.87 -14.20 21.31
N TYR A 463 8.44 -15.34 21.66
CA TYR A 463 9.76 -15.77 21.19
C TYR A 463 9.63 -17.04 20.36
N SER A 464 10.41 -17.11 19.28
CA SER A 464 10.36 -18.19 18.30
C SER A 464 11.60 -19.06 18.36
N PHE A 465 11.42 -20.35 18.07
CA PHE A 465 12.53 -21.23 17.67
C PHE A 465 13.15 -20.81 16.33
N GLY A 466 12.41 -20.08 15.50
CA GLY A 466 12.86 -19.57 14.21
C GLY A 466 13.77 -18.34 14.31
N GLU A 467 14.48 -18.06 13.23
CA GLU A 467 15.42 -16.94 13.14
C GLU A 467 14.85 -15.76 12.35
N GLY A 468 15.32 -14.56 12.69
CA GLY A 468 15.11 -13.36 11.89
C GLY A 468 15.84 -13.42 10.55
N LEU A 469 15.43 -12.56 9.61
CA LEU A 469 15.99 -12.52 8.25
C LEU A 469 17.50 -12.28 8.24
N TYR A 470 17.98 -11.44 9.17
CA TYR A 470 19.39 -11.08 9.34
C TYR A 470 20.06 -11.77 10.53
N GLY A 471 19.51 -12.92 10.95
CA GLY A 471 20.03 -13.73 12.07
C GLY A 471 19.50 -13.32 13.44
N GLY A 472 19.77 -14.19 14.42
CA GLY A 472 19.23 -14.10 15.79
C GLY A 472 17.80 -14.62 15.90
N ALA A 473 17.36 -14.95 17.12
CA ALA A 473 16.02 -15.48 17.37
C ALA A 473 14.94 -14.46 16.94
N TYR A 474 13.87 -14.96 16.30
CA TYR A 474 12.71 -14.15 15.97
C TYR A 474 11.86 -13.92 17.22
N TYR A 475 11.44 -12.69 17.45
CA TYR A 475 10.50 -12.31 18.49
C TYR A 475 9.61 -11.18 17.98
N ASP A 476 8.46 -11.05 18.61
CA ASP A 476 7.54 -9.95 18.37
C ASP A 476 6.72 -9.67 19.63
N THR A 477 5.99 -8.57 19.65
CA THR A 477 5.19 -8.13 20.80
C THR A 477 3.78 -7.75 20.39
N GLN A 478 2.85 -7.91 21.33
CA GLN A 478 1.50 -7.38 21.27
C GLN A 478 1.20 -6.57 22.51
N ASP A 479 0.50 -5.45 22.33
CA ASP A 479 -0.14 -4.79 23.45
C ASP A 479 -1.23 -5.72 24.03
N ILE A 480 -1.31 -5.80 25.36
CA ILE A 480 -2.26 -6.68 26.05
C ILE A 480 -3.72 -6.34 25.72
N TYR A 481 -4.03 -5.07 25.47
CA TYR A 481 -5.36 -4.64 25.00
C TYR A 481 -5.67 -5.27 23.65
N ASN A 482 -4.71 -5.27 22.72
CA ASN A 482 -4.90 -5.89 21.41
C ASN A 482 -4.96 -7.42 21.51
N ALA A 483 -4.13 -8.02 22.37
CA ALA A 483 -4.10 -9.47 22.58
C ALA A 483 -5.42 -10.03 23.16
N ARG A 484 -6.22 -9.20 23.83
CA ARG A 484 -7.54 -9.57 24.36
C ARG A 484 -8.68 -9.52 23.34
N LYS A 485 -8.46 -8.97 22.15
CA LYS A 485 -9.52 -8.85 21.14
C LYS A 485 -9.91 -10.23 20.59
N PRO A 486 -11.14 -10.38 20.07
CA PRO A 486 -11.55 -11.58 19.35
C PRO A 486 -10.58 -11.93 18.23
N GLU A 487 -10.53 -13.22 17.87
CA GLU A 487 -9.69 -13.75 16.79
C GLU A 487 -8.17 -13.56 17.00
N CYS A 488 -7.77 -13.23 18.24
CA CYS A 488 -6.41 -13.33 18.71
C CYS A 488 -6.20 -14.67 19.45
N LEU A 489 -5.45 -15.59 18.86
CA LEU A 489 -5.30 -16.94 19.39
C LEU A 489 -3.91 -17.54 19.16
N LEU A 490 -3.59 -18.56 19.94
CA LEU A 490 -2.44 -19.46 19.77
C LEU A 490 -2.91 -20.71 19.02
N ALA A 491 -2.72 -20.69 17.71
CA ALA A 491 -3.13 -21.75 16.79
C ALA A 491 -2.20 -22.97 16.91
N PHE A 492 -2.80 -24.13 17.10
CA PHE A 492 -2.17 -25.45 16.95
C PHE A 492 -2.87 -26.32 15.90
N GLU A 493 -3.91 -25.80 15.25
CA GLU A 493 -4.62 -26.40 14.11
C GLU A 493 -4.76 -25.41 12.95
N MET A 494 -4.76 -25.95 11.73
CA MET A 494 -5.06 -25.24 10.49
C MET A 494 -5.94 -26.10 9.58
N ASN A 495 -7.05 -25.55 9.09
CA ASN A 495 -7.99 -26.24 8.19
C ASN A 495 -8.49 -27.60 8.73
N GLY A 496 -8.75 -27.67 10.04
CA GLY A 496 -9.24 -28.87 10.72
C GLY A 496 -8.19 -29.99 10.86
N GLN A 497 -6.92 -29.70 10.62
CA GLN A 497 -5.79 -30.63 10.78
C GLN A 497 -4.76 -30.03 11.75
N PRO A 498 -3.88 -30.87 12.34
CA PRO A 498 -2.73 -30.37 13.09
C PRO A 498 -1.95 -29.33 12.28
N LEU A 499 -1.50 -28.26 12.94
CA LEU A 499 -0.80 -27.16 12.28
C LEU A 499 0.44 -27.70 11.54
N PRO A 500 0.58 -27.45 10.22
CA PRO A 500 1.78 -27.88 9.50
C PRO A 500 3.03 -27.11 9.94
N ALA A 501 4.19 -27.79 9.95
CA ALA A 501 5.46 -27.22 10.39
C ALA A 501 5.81 -25.90 9.67
N ILE A 502 5.63 -25.84 8.35
CA ILE A 502 5.87 -24.63 7.54
C ILE A 502 4.98 -23.42 7.92
N TYR A 503 3.81 -23.68 8.50
CA TYR A 503 2.89 -22.65 8.96
C TYR A 503 3.03 -22.31 10.44
N GLY A 504 3.96 -22.95 11.15
CA GLY A 504 4.39 -22.54 12.50
C GLY A 504 4.17 -23.58 13.59
N ALA A 505 4.06 -24.87 13.27
CA ALA A 505 3.91 -25.93 14.28
C ALA A 505 5.04 -25.91 15.33
N PRO A 506 4.77 -26.26 16.60
CA PRO A 506 3.49 -26.74 17.11
C PRO A 506 2.51 -25.61 17.43
N LEU A 507 2.97 -24.36 17.48
CA LEU A 507 2.18 -23.25 17.96
C LEU A 507 2.52 -21.94 17.25
N ARG A 508 1.47 -21.23 16.81
CA ARG A 508 1.56 -19.94 16.12
C ARG A 508 0.58 -18.92 16.70
N LEU A 509 1.01 -17.67 16.83
CA LEU A 509 0.12 -16.55 17.14
C LEU A 509 -0.69 -16.13 15.90
N ARG A 510 -1.97 -15.80 16.09
CA ARG A 510 -2.87 -15.17 15.13
C ARG A 510 -3.40 -13.86 15.73
N VAL A 511 -3.42 -12.78 14.95
CA VAL A 511 -3.88 -11.44 15.38
C VAL A 511 -4.52 -10.70 14.19
N GLU A 512 -5.75 -11.03 13.83
CA GLU A 512 -6.26 -10.75 12.48
C GLU A 512 -6.45 -9.27 12.13
N ASN A 513 -6.53 -8.39 13.13
CA ASN A 513 -6.58 -6.94 12.93
C ASN A 513 -5.21 -6.28 12.66
N GLN A 514 -4.14 -7.08 12.53
CA GLN A 514 -2.78 -6.61 12.25
C GLN A 514 -2.13 -7.36 11.06
N LEU A 515 -1.03 -6.81 10.54
CA LEU A 515 -0.24 -7.47 9.51
C LEU A 515 0.53 -8.68 10.05
N GLY A 516 0.72 -9.67 9.18
CA GLY A 516 1.16 -11.01 9.50
C GLY A 516 2.57 -11.19 10.09
N TYR A 517 3.44 -10.17 10.07
CA TYR A 517 4.75 -10.30 10.72
C TYR A 517 4.63 -10.31 12.25
N LYS A 518 3.56 -9.70 12.78
CA LYS A 518 3.24 -9.71 14.21
C LYS A 518 2.74 -11.06 14.72
N MET A 519 2.51 -12.01 13.82
CA MET A 519 1.93 -13.33 14.07
C MET A 519 3.03 -14.39 14.15
N VAL A 520 3.74 -14.42 15.28
CA VAL A 520 4.92 -15.28 15.52
C VAL A 520 4.61 -16.75 15.27
N LYS A 521 5.48 -17.41 14.51
CA LYS A 521 5.46 -18.86 14.25
C LYS A 521 6.43 -19.59 15.19
N TRP A 522 6.23 -20.89 15.36
CA TRP A 522 7.16 -21.75 16.12
C TRP A 522 7.42 -21.18 17.52
N ILE A 523 6.35 -20.87 18.25
CA ILE A 523 6.47 -20.19 19.54
C ILE A 523 7.19 -21.11 20.53
N GLU A 524 8.27 -20.60 21.10
CA GLU A 524 9.02 -21.23 22.18
C GLU A 524 8.42 -20.86 23.54
N ARG A 525 8.21 -19.56 23.77
CA ARG A 525 7.76 -19.02 25.05
C ARG A 525 7.09 -17.66 24.90
N ILE A 526 6.33 -17.30 25.93
CA ILE A 526 5.63 -16.02 26.06
C ILE A 526 6.02 -15.36 27.38
N GLU A 527 6.29 -14.06 27.35
CA GLU A 527 6.57 -13.25 28.54
C GLU A 527 5.68 -12.02 28.59
N PHE A 528 5.03 -11.79 29.73
CA PHE A 528 4.35 -10.53 30.01
C PHE A 528 5.36 -9.52 30.55
N ILE A 529 5.45 -8.36 29.94
CA ILE A 529 6.44 -7.33 30.26
C ILE A 529 5.78 -5.95 30.32
N GLU A 530 6.49 -4.99 30.91
CA GLU A 530 5.99 -3.62 31.08
C GLU A 530 5.99 -2.83 29.76
N SER A 531 7.04 -3.01 28.94
CA SER A 531 7.18 -2.37 27.64
C SER A 531 8.08 -3.21 26.75
N GLU A 532 7.93 -3.05 25.44
CA GLU A 532 8.78 -3.61 24.40
C GLU A 532 10.22 -3.05 24.38
N LYS A 533 10.46 -1.91 25.06
CA LYS A 533 11.73 -1.18 25.01
C LYS A 533 12.98 -1.98 25.40
N PRO A 534 12.94 -2.90 26.39
CA PRO A 534 14.10 -3.72 26.74
C PRO A 534 14.41 -4.84 25.74
N LEU A 535 13.51 -5.11 24.77
CA LEU A 535 13.68 -6.21 23.82
C LEU A 535 14.48 -5.76 22.60
N GLY A 536 15.58 -6.45 22.31
CA GLY A 536 16.36 -6.21 21.10
C GLY A 536 16.81 -4.76 20.98
N LYS A 537 16.33 -4.06 19.94
CA LYS A 537 16.61 -2.62 19.74
C LYS A 537 15.47 -1.72 20.23
N GLY A 538 14.45 -2.29 20.88
CA GLY A 538 13.38 -1.57 21.55
C GLY A 538 12.25 -1.06 20.65
N GLU A 539 12.06 -1.65 19.45
CA GLU A 539 11.01 -1.24 18.50
C GLU A 539 9.83 -2.20 18.40
N GLY A 540 9.77 -3.23 19.25
CA GLY A 540 8.61 -4.12 19.36
C GLY A 540 8.81 -5.53 18.80
N GLY A 541 9.74 -5.74 17.90
CA GLY A 541 9.91 -7.03 17.25
C GLY A 541 11.10 -7.06 16.33
N LYS A 542 11.45 -8.26 15.86
CA LYS A 542 12.65 -8.49 15.04
C LYS A 542 12.58 -7.76 13.69
N ASN A 543 11.40 -7.67 13.08
CA ASN A 543 11.22 -6.97 11.81
C ASN A 543 11.11 -5.44 12.00
N GLU A 544 10.55 -4.97 13.09
CA GLU A 544 10.61 -3.56 13.49
C GLU A 544 12.07 -3.13 13.75
N ASP A 545 12.87 -4.01 14.35
CA ASP A 545 14.26 -3.76 14.68
C ASP A 545 15.20 -3.81 13.46
N ASP A 546 14.95 -4.68 12.49
CA ASP A 546 15.87 -4.87 11.36
C ASP A 546 15.33 -4.41 9.99
N GLU A 547 14.02 -4.48 9.76
CA GLU A 547 13.38 -4.05 8.51
C GLU A 547 12.60 -2.73 8.64
N TYR A 548 12.60 -2.12 9.84
CA TYR A 548 11.96 -0.83 10.14
C TYR A 548 10.44 -0.85 9.94
N PHE A 549 9.80 -1.96 10.30
CA PHE A 549 8.34 -2.08 10.23
C PHE A 549 7.66 -1.24 11.31
N ASP A 550 6.36 -0.95 11.12
CA ASP A 550 5.59 -0.18 12.09
C ASP A 550 5.40 -0.98 13.40
N LEU A 551 5.35 -0.33 14.56
CA LEU A 551 4.99 -1.03 15.81
C LEU A 551 3.52 -1.51 15.77
N LEU A 552 2.63 -0.71 15.17
CA LEU A 552 1.20 -0.95 15.09
C LEU A 552 0.72 -1.01 13.63
N PRO A 553 0.68 -2.21 13.04
CA PRO A 553 0.34 -2.41 11.63
C PRO A 553 -1.12 -2.77 11.38
N ASN A 554 -2.04 -1.93 11.87
CA ASN A 554 -3.45 -1.91 11.44
C ASN A 554 -3.67 -1.16 10.10
N ILE A 555 -2.55 -0.71 9.51
CA ILE A 555 -2.24 0.14 8.34
C ILE A 555 -2.22 1.63 8.60
#